data_AF-A0A0C4E014-F1
#
_entry.id   AF-A0A0C4E014-F1
#
_cell.length_a   1.000
_cell.length_b   1.000
_cell.length_c   1.000
_cell.angle_alpha   90.00
_cell.angle_beta   90.00
_cell.angle_gamma   90.00
#
_symmetry.space_group_name_H-M   'P 1'
#
loop_
_entity.id
_entity.type
_entity.pdbx_description
1 polymer ?
#
loop_
_entity_poly.entity_id
_entity_poly.type
_entity_poly.pdbx_seq_one_letter_code
_entity_poly.pdbx_strand_id
1 'polypeptide(L)'
;MLSLVALGLRAFMLIAAAVVLGISVTLAKHQVVEGPPPETSFASFTGGFGVFAAAVGIAAVFLEAIPSLVPLALDGLSALFFLAGGIALTMAMKGISCTSTGGEEDSIRYLNKILNGGCYTVTRCAVTDGMRNSDDVANELKSRCVRAQADFSFQYIAFVAALACLVVTFLSVRRSGTKVFA
;
A
#
# COMPACT_ATOMS: atom_id res chain seq x y z
N MET A 1 -8.85 -26.85 11.16
CA MET A 1 -8.20 -26.68 9.83
C MET A 1 -8.45 -25.30 9.24
N LEU A 2 -9.70 -24.84 9.13
CA LEU A 2 -10.01 -23.50 8.58
C LEU A 2 -9.40 -22.34 9.41
N SER A 3 -9.28 -22.52 10.73
CA SER A 3 -8.66 -21.53 11.63
C SER A 3 -7.13 -21.37 11.42
N LEU A 4 -6.40 -22.44 11.10
CA LEU A 4 -4.97 -22.37 10.76
C LEU A 4 -4.73 -21.66 9.43
N VAL A 5 -5.58 -21.95 8.43
CA VAL A 5 -5.55 -21.27 7.13
C VAL A 5 -5.89 -19.79 7.30
N ALA A 6 -6.92 -19.46 8.08
CA ALA A 6 -7.29 -18.09 8.39
C ALA A 6 -6.16 -17.34 9.10
N LEU A 7 -5.50 -17.96 10.10
CA LEU A 7 -4.38 -17.37 10.81
C LEU A 7 -3.19 -17.09 9.87
N GLY A 8 -2.82 -18.05 9.02
CA GLY A 8 -1.75 -17.88 8.05
C GLY A 8 -2.03 -16.76 7.05
N LEU A 9 -3.27 -16.67 6.57
CA LEU A 9 -3.69 -15.65 5.62
C LEU A 9 -3.73 -14.24 6.24
N ARG A 10 -4.16 -14.15 7.51
CA ARG A 10 -4.12 -12.91 8.30
C ARG A 10 -2.69 -12.45 8.55
N ALA A 11 -1.79 -13.37 8.88
CA ALA A 11 -0.37 -13.05 9.07
C ALA A 11 0.25 -12.55 7.76
N PHE A 12 -0.07 -13.19 6.63
CA PHE A 12 0.37 -12.73 5.32
C PHE A 12 -0.18 -11.33 4.98
N MET A 13 -1.47 -11.09 5.20
CA MET A 13 -2.09 -9.78 5.02
C MET A 13 -1.44 -8.72 5.91
N LEU A 14 -1.13 -9.05 7.17
CA LEU A 14 -0.45 -8.15 8.10
C LEU A 14 0.94 -7.74 7.59
N ILE A 15 1.73 -8.70 7.09
CA ILE A 15 3.04 -8.42 6.52
C ILE A 15 2.91 -7.56 5.26
N ALA A 16 2.02 -7.91 4.33
CA ALA A 16 1.81 -7.15 3.11
C ALA A 16 1.37 -5.69 3.41
N ALA A 17 0.44 -5.51 4.34
CA ALA A 17 -0.03 -4.20 4.77
C ALA A 17 1.07 -3.38 5.46
N ALA A 18 1.92 -4.02 6.28
CA ALA A 18 3.06 -3.36 6.91
C ALA A 18 4.12 -2.92 5.88
N VAL A 19 4.35 -3.71 4.82
CA VAL A 19 5.24 -3.33 3.72
C VAL A 19 4.68 -2.12 2.96
N VAL A 20 3.39 -2.14 2.61
CA VAL A 20 2.70 -0.98 1.99
C VAL A 20 2.89 0.26 2.86
N LEU A 21 2.51 0.18 4.15
CA LEU A 21 2.66 1.29 5.09
C LEU A 21 4.10 1.81 5.14
N GLY A 22 5.07 0.91 5.27
CA GLY A 22 6.48 1.26 5.34
C GLY A 22 6.96 2.00 4.10
N ILE A 23 6.66 1.47 2.91
CA ILE A 23 7.07 2.08 1.65
C ILE A 23 6.36 3.42 1.47
N SER A 24 5.04 3.49 1.60
CA SER A 24 4.29 4.74 1.40
C SER A 24 4.73 5.84 2.36
N VAL A 25 5.01 5.54 3.64
CA VAL A 25 5.53 6.52 4.60
C VAL A 25 6.93 7.00 4.20
N THR A 26 7.80 6.12 3.70
CA THR A 26 9.13 6.55 3.24
C THR A 26 9.06 7.46 2.01
N LEU A 27 8.11 7.22 1.09
CA LEU A 27 7.86 8.10 -0.04
C LEU A 27 7.27 9.45 0.41
N ALA A 28 6.28 9.42 1.31
CA ALA A 28 5.62 10.63 1.81
C ALA A 28 6.57 11.55 2.60
N LYS A 29 7.46 10.98 3.42
CA LYS A 29 8.46 11.74 4.19
C LYS A 29 9.47 12.48 3.31
N HIS A 30 9.58 12.10 2.04
CA HIS A 30 10.54 12.70 1.14
C HIS A 30 10.05 14.03 0.54
N GLN A 31 8.79 14.40 0.78
CA GLN A 31 8.22 15.61 0.20
C GLN A 31 8.72 16.81 1.00
N VAL A 32 9.62 17.59 0.38
CA VAL A 32 10.28 18.77 0.95
C VAL A 32 9.50 20.04 0.59
N VAL A 33 8.89 20.04 -0.59
CA VAL A 33 8.09 21.14 -1.12
C VAL A 33 6.63 20.72 -1.13
N GLU A 34 5.78 21.52 -0.49
CA GLU A 34 4.36 21.20 -0.25
C GLU A 34 4.15 19.95 0.63
N GLY A 35 2.91 19.47 0.70
CA GLY A 35 2.56 18.25 1.42
C GLY A 35 2.73 17.00 0.56
N PRO A 36 2.67 15.80 1.16
CA PRO A 36 2.78 14.57 0.42
C PRO A 36 1.66 14.40 -0.62
N PRO A 37 1.95 13.85 -1.81
CA PRO A 37 0.94 13.57 -2.81
C PRO A 37 -0.21 12.76 -2.22
N PRO A 38 -1.46 13.06 -2.59
CA PRO A 38 -2.63 12.38 -2.04
C PRO A 38 -2.58 10.86 -2.28
N GLU A 39 -1.94 10.40 -3.35
CA GLU A 39 -1.76 8.97 -3.65
C GLU A 39 -0.89 8.27 -2.60
N THR A 40 0.26 8.85 -2.25
CA THR A 40 1.17 8.29 -1.22
C THR A 40 0.55 8.38 0.18
N SER A 41 -0.18 9.46 0.47
CA SER A 41 -0.89 9.64 1.73
C SER A 41 -2.02 8.62 1.88
N PHE A 42 -2.81 8.41 0.83
CA PHE A 42 -3.85 7.38 0.82
C PHE A 42 -3.25 5.99 0.95
N ALA A 43 -2.17 5.68 0.24
CA ALA A 43 -1.46 4.40 0.37
C ALA A 43 -0.95 4.13 1.80
N SER A 44 -0.45 5.16 2.49
CA SER A 44 -0.07 5.03 3.90
C SER A 44 -1.27 4.73 4.80
N PHE A 45 -2.42 5.34 4.52
CA PHE A 45 -3.68 5.02 5.20
C PHE A 45 -4.14 3.58 4.92
N THR A 46 -4.09 3.11 3.66
CA THR A 46 -4.51 1.74 3.32
C THR A 46 -3.62 0.70 3.98
N GLY A 47 -2.30 0.91 4.00
CA GLY A 47 -1.35 0.08 4.76
C GLY A 47 -1.65 0.07 6.25
N GLY A 48 -1.84 1.24 6.87
CA GLY A 48 -2.16 1.34 8.30
C GLY A 48 -3.49 0.68 8.67
N PHE A 49 -4.54 0.91 7.86
CA PHE A 49 -5.84 0.28 8.03
C PHE A 49 -5.75 -1.24 7.89
N GLY A 50 -4.99 -1.74 6.90
CA GLY A 50 -4.79 -3.17 6.70
C GLY A 50 -4.04 -3.84 7.84
N VAL A 51 -3.03 -3.18 8.43
CA VAL A 51 -2.35 -3.67 9.65
C VAL A 51 -3.34 -3.78 10.80
N PHE A 52 -4.16 -2.74 11.01
CA PHE A 52 -5.20 -2.74 12.03
C PHE A 52 -6.24 -3.87 11.80
N ALA A 53 -6.77 -3.98 10.58
CA ALA A 53 -7.74 -5.00 10.20
C ALA A 53 -7.18 -6.43 10.39
N ALA A 54 -5.93 -6.65 10.01
CA ALA A 54 -5.27 -7.94 10.20
C ALA A 54 -5.07 -8.26 11.69
N ALA A 55 -4.66 -7.27 12.51
CA ALA A 55 -4.50 -7.45 13.95
C ALA A 55 -5.83 -7.79 14.66
N VAL A 56 -6.92 -7.07 14.34
CA VAL A 56 -8.27 -7.38 14.83
C VAL A 56 -8.71 -8.76 14.38
N GLY A 57 -8.42 -9.12 13.13
CA GLY A 57 -8.69 -10.44 12.58
C GLY A 57 -7.97 -11.58 13.30
N ILE A 58 -6.70 -11.39 13.66
CA ILE A 58 -5.94 -12.35 14.46
C ILE A 58 -6.53 -12.44 15.87
N ALA A 59 -6.84 -11.30 16.50
CA ALA A 59 -7.44 -11.27 17.83
C ALA A 59 -8.80 -11.99 17.86
N ALA A 60 -9.61 -11.86 16.80
CA ALA A 60 -10.91 -12.53 16.67
C ALA A 60 -10.81 -14.07 16.59
N VAL A 61 -9.63 -14.63 16.30
CA VAL A 61 -9.39 -16.08 16.36
C VAL A 61 -9.28 -16.57 17.80
N PHE A 62 -8.79 -15.73 18.72
CA PHE A 62 -8.55 -16.08 20.12
C PHE A 62 -9.64 -15.56 21.07
N LEU A 63 -10.35 -14.50 20.67
CA LEU A 63 -11.34 -13.83 21.51
C LEU A 63 -12.75 -14.04 20.94
N GLU A 64 -13.54 -14.86 21.61
CA GLU A 64 -14.96 -15.06 21.28
C GLU A 64 -15.82 -13.80 21.50
N ALA A 65 -15.29 -12.81 22.23
CA ALA A 65 -15.95 -11.53 22.47
C ALA A 65 -16.10 -10.68 21.20
N ILE A 66 -15.34 -10.97 20.14
CA ILE A 66 -15.38 -10.21 18.89
C ILE A 66 -16.40 -10.87 17.93
N PRO A 67 -17.50 -10.18 17.57
CA PRO A 67 -18.47 -10.72 16.63
C PRO A 67 -17.81 -10.97 15.27
N SER A 68 -18.11 -12.11 14.65
CA SER A 68 -17.55 -12.51 13.34
C SER A 68 -17.85 -11.52 12.20
N LEU A 69 -18.88 -10.68 12.36
CA LEU A 69 -19.21 -9.58 11.45
C LEU A 69 -18.12 -8.51 11.41
N VAL A 70 -17.45 -8.23 12.53
CA VAL A 70 -16.39 -7.19 12.61
C VAL A 70 -15.20 -7.51 11.72
N PRO A 71 -14.49 -8.65 11.85
CA PRO A 71 -13.37 -8.96 10.98
C PRO A 71 -13.80 -9.14 9.52
N LEU A 72 -15.02 -9.62 9.27
CA LEU A 72 -15.57 -9.72 7.91
C LEU A 72 -15.72 -8.34 7.24
N ALA A 73 -16.27 -7.36 7.97
CA ALA A 73 -16.41 -5.99 7.48
C ALA A 73 -15.05 -5.31 7.28
N LEU A 74 -14.11 -5.52 8.20
CA LEU A 74 -12.75 -4.99 8.10
C LEU A 74 -11.99 -5.57 6.91
N ASP A 75 -12.15 -6.86 6.59
CA ASP A 75 -11.53 -7.46 5.42
C ASP A 75 -12.11 -6.91 4.11
N GLY A 76 -13.43 -6.73 4.06
CA GLY A 76 -14.10 -6.15 2.90
C GLY A 76 -13.67 -4.70 2.65
N LEU A 77 -13.61 -3.90 3.71
CA LEU A 77 -13.15 -2.51 3.60
C LEU A 77 -11.65 -2.45 3.25
N SER A 78 -10.84 -3.35 3.82
CA SER A 78 -9.41 -3.45 3.51
C SER A 78 -9.19 -3.78 2.03
N ALA A 79 -9.95 -4.75 1.49
CA ALA A 79 -9.87 -5.12 0.09
C ALA A 79 -10.21 -3.91 -0.82
N LEU A 80 -11.29 -3.18 -0.51
CA LEU A 80 -11.67 -1.99 -1.27
C LEU A 80 -10.57 -0.92 -1.24
N PHE A 81 -10.00 -0.65 -0.07
CA PHE A 81 -8.94 0.35 0.09
C PHE A 81 -7.66 -0.04 -0.63
N PHE A 82 -7.17 -1.27 -0.47
CA PHE A 82 -5.98 -1.73 -1.19
C PHE A 82 -6.15 -1.69 -2.71
N LEU A 83 -7.33 -2.04 -3.22
CA LEU A 83 -7.61 -1.93 -4.65
C LEU A 83 -7.56 -0.46 -5.11
N ALA A 84 -8.23 0.44 -4.39
CA ALA A 84 -8.26 1.86 -4.71
C ALA A 84 -6.84 2.48 -4.65
N GLY A 85 -6.05 2.15 -3.63
CA GLY A 85 -4.70 2.70 -3.47
C GLY A 85 -3.71 2.14 -4.49
N GLY A 86 -3.84 0.85 -4.82
CA GLY A 86 -3.08 0.22 -5.91
C GLY A 86 -3.35 0.90 -7.26
N ILE A 87 -4.62 1.15 -7.60
CA ILE A 87 -5.00 1.85 -8.83
C ILE A 87 -4.47 3.29 -8.84
N ALA A 88 -4.62 4.02 -7.73
CA ALA A 88 -4.16 5.40 -7.61
C ALA A 88 -2.65 5.53 -7.86
N LEU A 89 -1.83 4.70 -7.20
CA LEU A 89 -0.38 4.69 -7.42
C LEU A 89 0.01 4.20 -8.82
N THR A 90 -0.69 3.20 -9.37
CA THR A 90 -0.44 2.70 -10.74
C THR A 90 -0.66 3.81 -11.76
N MET A 91 -1.76 4.57 -11.63
CA MET A 91 -2.06 5.69 -12.52
C MET A 91 -1.05 6.83 -12.35
N ALA A 92 -0.60 7.09 -11.14
CA ALA A 92 0.43 8.10 -10.87
C ALA A 92 1.81 7.72 -11.45
N MET A 93 2.09 6.42 -11.61
CA MET A 93 3.32 5.87 -12.19
C MET A 93 3.19 5.51 -13.68
N LYS A 94 2.08 5.86 -14.33
CA LYS A 94 1.80 5.46 -15.72
C LYS A 94 2.86 6.03 -16.68
N GLY A 95 3.42 5.15 -17.52
CA GLY A 95 4.37 5.54 -18.56
C GLY A 95 5.80 5.78 -18.05
N ILE A 96 6.10 5.43 -16.80
CA ILE A 96 7.42 5.59 -16.20
C ILE A 96 8.12 4.24 -16.18
N SER A 97 9.30 4.16 -16.80
CA SER A 97 10.18 3.01 -16.66
C SER A 97 11.07 3.20 -15.42
N CYS A 98 11.28 2.15 -14.62
CA CYS A 98 12.26 2.15 -13.52
C CYS A 98 13.60 1.49 -13.90
N THR A 99 13.68 0.90 -15.10
CA THR A 99 14.84 0.13 -15.56
C THR A 99 15.61 0.83 -16.68
N SER A 100 14.91 1.56 -17.55
CA SER A 100 15.51 2.33 -18.65
C SER A 100 16.49 3.38 -18.11
N THR A 101 17.60 3.57 -18.80
CA THR A 101 18.59 4.60 -18.49
C THR A 101 18.74 5.54 -19.68
N GLY A 102 18.66 6.84 -19.45
CA GLY A 102 18.76 7.85 -20.50
C GLY A 102 18.18 9.20 -20.05
N GLY A 103 18.71 10.30 -20.59
CA GLY A 103 18.37 11.66 -20.12
C GLY A 103 16.87 12.01 -20.24
N GLU A 104 16.15 11.46 -21.22
CA GLU A 104 14.70 11.66 -21.36
C GLU A 104 13.90 10.95 -20.25
N GLU A 105 14.25 9.69 -19.95
CA GLU A 105 13.60 8.88 -18.90
C GLU A 105 13.84 9.48 -17.51
N ASP A 106 15.04 9.98 -17.26
CA ASP A 106 15.39 10.64 -15.99
C ASP A 106 14.63 11.97 -15.83
N SER A 107 14.38 12.68 -16.94
CA SER A 107 13.54 13.89 -16.94
C SER A 107 12.07 13.58 -16.62
N ILE A 108 11.53 12.49 -17.17
CA ILE A 108 10.16 12.03 -16.89
C ILE A 108 10.02 11.64 -15.41
N ARG A 109 11.01 10.92 -14.85
CA ARG A 109 11.03 10.58 -13.42
C ARG A 109 11.12 11.82 -12.53
N TYR A 110 11.94 12.80 -12.92
CA TYR A 110 12.14 14.03 -12.17
C TYR A 110 10.87 14.88 -12.05
N LEU A 111 10.04 14.92 -13.11
CA LEU A 111 8.79 15.67 -13.10
C LEU A 111 7.64 14.90 -12.44
N ASN A 112 7.82 13.63 -12.07
CA ASN A 112 6.79 12.85 -11.42
C ASN A 112 6.69 13.18 -9.93
N LYS A 113 5.51 13.64 -9.49
CA LYS A 113 5.22 14.03 -8.11
C LYS A 113 5.41 12.92 -7.05
N ILE A 114 5.34 11.64 -7.44
CA ILE A 114 5.54 10.51 -6.53
C ILE A 114 7.03 10.26 -6.27
N LEU A 115 7.87 10.56 -7.26
CA LEU A 115 9.31 10.25 -7.24
C LEU A 115 10.16 11.43 -6.77
N ASN A 116 9.77 12.64 -7.14
CA ASN A 116 10.40 13.85 -6.68
C ASN A 116 9.98 14.18 -5.23
N GLY A 117 10.60 15.20 -4.64
CA GLY A 117 10.29 15.73 -3.32
C GLY A 117 9.41 16.98 -3.35
N GLY A 118 8.60 17.13 -4.40
CA GLY A 118 7.76 18.31 -4.65
C GLY A 118 8.43 19.34 -5.56
N CYS A 119 7.64 20.28 -6.10
CA CYS A 119 8.14 21.25 -7.07
C CYS A 119 7.84 22.70 -6.68
N TYR A 120 8.83 23.57 -6.78
CA TYR A 120 8.66 25.02 -6.58
C TYR A 120 8.02 25.68 -7.81
N THR A 121 8.30 25.13 -8.99
CA THR A 121 7.72 25.54 -10.27
C THR A 121 7.44 24.30 -11.12
N VAL A 122 6.71 24.46 -12.23
CA VAL A 122 6.37 23.36 -13.15
C VAL A 122 7.57 22.61 -13.73
N THR A 123 8.78 23.17 -13.66
CA THR A 123 10.02 22.57 -14.19
C THR A 123 11.12 22.39 -13.15
N ARG A 124 10.93 22.89 -11.91
CA ARG A 124 11.95 22.87 -10.86
C ARG A 124 11.44 22.11 -9.64
N CYS A 125 11.85 20.85 -9.55
CA CYS A 125 11.47 19.92 -8.49
C CYS A 125 12.65 19.62 -7.55
N ALA A 126 12.36 19.49 -6.26
CA ALA A 126 13.29 18.98 -5.27
C ALA A 126 13.42 17.46 -5.45
N VAL A 127 14.59 16.89 -5.14
CA VAL A 127 14.79 15.43 -5.13
C VAL A 127 15.42 14.96 -3.83
N THR A 128 16.42 15.67 -3.30
CA THR A 128 16.89 15.55 -1.90
C THR A 128 17.80 16.75 -1.61
N ASP A 129 17.98 17.09 -0.33
CA ASP A 129 18.97 18.09 0.09
C ASP A 129 20.41 17.56 -0.04
N GLY A 130 21.28 18.33 -0.72
CA GLY A 130 22.72 18.06 -0.77
C GLY A 130 23.24 17.24 -1.96
N MET A 131 22.39 16.85 -2.92
CA MET A 131 22.87 16.24 -4.17
C MET A 131 23.48 17.28 -5.10
N ARG A 132 24.76 17.09 -5.47
CA ARG A 132 25.56 18.04 -6.28
C ARG A 132 25.75 17.58 -7.73
N ASN A 133 25.58 16.28 -8.00
CA ASN A 133 25.81 15.68 -9.31
C ASN A 133 24.52 15.11 -9.92
N SER A 134 24.40 15.17 -11.24
CA SER A 134 23.23 14.66 -11.97
C SER A 134 23.05 13.14 -11.84
N ASP A 135 24.15 12.39 -11.72
CA ASP A 135 24.11 10.93 -11.59
C ASP A 135 23.51 10.47 -10.26
N ASP A 136 23.80 11.20 -9.17
CA ASP A 136 23.24 10.90 -7.85
C ASP A 136 21.71 11.10 -7.85
N VAL A 137 21.26 12.17 -8.52
CA VAL A 137 19.83 12.49 -8.68
C VAL A 137 19.12 11.40 -9.49
N ALA A 138 19.72 10.97 -10.61
CA ALA A 138 19.16 9.91 -11.44
C ALA A 138 19.06 8.58 -10.68
N ASN A 139 20.10 8.22 -9.93
CA ASN A 139 20.13 7.00 -9.11
C ASN A 139 19.08 7.03 -7.99
N GLU A 140 18.90 8.17 -7.32
CA GLU A 140 17.89 8.32 -6.27
C GLU A 140 16.46 8.23 -6.84
N LEU A 141 16.19 8.92 -7.96
CA LEU A 141 14.91 8.84 -8.66
C LEU A 141 14.60 7.40 -9.12
N LYS A 142 15.61 6.68 -9.62
CA LYS A 142 15.48 5.28 -9.99
C LYS A 142 15.15 4.39 -8.78
N SER A 143 15.87 4.56 -7.67
CA SER A 143 15.62 3.86 -6.41
C SER A 143 14.17 4.06 -5.95
N ARG A 144 13.67 5.30 -6.02
CA ARG A 144 12.28 5.63 -5.67
C ARG A 144 11.26 5.08 -6.64
N CYS A 145 11.57 5.07 -7.93
CA CYS A 145 10.73 4.46 -8.95
C CYS A 145 10.47 2.99 -8.60
N VAL A 146 11.54 2.25 -8.26
CA VAL A 146 11.43 0.85 -7.85
C VAL A 146 10.62 0.70 -6.56
N ARG A 147 10.79 1.61 -5.58
CA ARG A 147 9.99 1.61 -4.34
C ARG A 147 8.50 1.87 -4.61
N ALA A 148 8.17 2.89 -5.40
CA ALA A 148 6.79 3.19 -5.80
C ALA A 148 6.17 2.01 -6.56
N GLN A 149 6.95 1.37 -7.43
CA GLN A 149 6.53 0.17 -8.16
C GLN A 149 6.25 -1.02 -7.23
N ALA A 150 7.12 -1.23 -6.24
CA ALA A 150 6.89 -2.22 -5.21
C ALA A 150 5.62 -1.91 -4.41
N ASP A 151 5.39 -0.64 -4.03
CA ASP A 151 4.24 -0.23 -3.22
C ASP A 151 2.90 -0.62 -3.87
N PHE A 152 2.64 -0.19 -5.11
CA PHE A 152 1.38 -0.54 -5.76
C PHE A 152 1.25 -2.05 -6.01
N SER A 153 2.36 -2.75 -6.25
CA SER A 153 2.36 -4.20 -6.42
C SER A 153 1.95 -4.91 -5.12
N PHE A 154 2.50 -4.47 -3.99
CA PHE A 154 2.11 -4.97 -2.67
C PHE A 154 0.68 -4.61 -2.30
N GLN A 155 0.15 -3.47 -2.76
CA GLN A 155 -1.27 -3.16 -2.59
C GLN A 155 -2.17 -4.15 -3.33
N TYR A 156 -1.86 -4.52 -4.58
CA TYR A 156 -2.63 -5.56 -5.27
C TYR A 156 -2.50 -6.94 -4.59
N ILE A 157 -1.32 -7.29 -4.09
CA ILE A 157 -1.12 -8.53 -3.31
C ILE A 157 -1.97 -8.50 -2.03
N ALA A 158 -1.95 -7.39 -1.30
CA ALA A 158 -2.72 -7.20 -0.08
C ALA A 158 -4.24 -7.22 -0.35
N PHE A 159 -4.68 -6.68 -1.49
CA PHE A 159 -6.06 -6.79 -1.96
C PHE A 159 -6.49 -8.25 -2.15
N VAL A 160 -5.70 -9.05 -2.86
CA VAL A 160 -5.99 -10.48 -3.07
C VAL A 160 -6.00 -11.23 -1.74
N ALA A 161 -5.05 -10.94 -0.84
CA ALA A 161 -5.02 -11.51 0.50
C ALA A 161 -6.26 -11.14 1.33
N ALA A 162 -6.69 -9.88 1.30
CA ALA A 162 -7.89 -9.41 1.99
C ALA A 162 -9.17 -10.06 1.44
N LEU A 163 -9.28 -10.24 0.12
CA LEU A 163 -10.38 -10.99 -0.49
C LEU A 163 -10.38 -12.45 -0.06
N ALA A 164 -9.22 -13.09 -0.02
CA ALA A 164 -9.13 -14.47 0.45
C ALA A 164 -9.52 -14.57 1.94
N CYS A 165 -9.12 -13.61 2.79
CA CYS A 165 -9.55 -13.51 4.19
C CYS A 165 -11.08 -13.39 4.29
N LEU A 166 -11.66 -12.47 3.51
CA LEU A 166 -13.11 -12.27 3.45
C LEU A 166 -13.84 -13.56 3.07
N VAL A 167 -13.41 -14.25 2.02
CA VAL A 167 -14.03 -15.51 1.57
C VAL A 167 -13.93 -16.58 2.65
N VAL A 168 -12.75 -16.76 3.26
CA VAL A 168 -12.55 -17.75 4.33
C VAL A 168 -13.41 -17.43 5.55
N THR A 169 -13.46 -16.18 5.99
CA THR A 169 -14.29 -15.75 7.12
C THR A 169 -15.78 -15.91 6.80
N PHE A 170 -16.22 -15.53 5.60
CA PHE A 170 -17.60 -15.72 5.15
C PHE A 170 -18.03 -17.19 5.13
N LEU A 171 -17.19 -18.07 4.60
CA LEU A 171 -17.45 -19.51 4.58
C LEU A 171 -17.46 -20.11 6.00
N SER A 172 -16.59 -19.63 6.89
CA SER A 172 -16.56 -20.04 8.30
C SER A 172 -17.87 -19.71 9.00
N VAL A 173 -18.35 -18.48 8.81
CA VAL A 173 -19.63 -18.00 9.37
C VAL A 173 -20.81 -18.78 8.82
N ARG A 174 -20.85 -19.00 7.50
CA ARG A 174 -21.94 -19.78 6.86
C ARG A 174 -21.99 -21.22 7.36
N ARG A 175 -20.84 -21.83 7.65
CA ARG A 175 -20.76 -23.22 8.14
C ARG A 175 -21.17 -23.37 9.61
N SER A 176 -20.93 -22.37 10.46
CA SER A 176 -21.29 -22.42 11.88
C SER A 176 -22.77 -22.18 12.17
N GLY A 177 -23.59 -21.80 11.17
CA GLY A 177 -25.02 -21.51 11.38
C GLY A 177 -25.29 -20.29 12.28
N THR A 178 -24.24 -19.55 12.66
CA THR A 178 -24.33 -18.34 13.47
C THR A 178 -25.02 -17.26 12.66
N LYS A 179 -26.20 -16.80 13.10
CA LYS A 179 -26.92 -15.70 12.48
C LYS A 179 -26.08 -14.43 12.59
N VAL A 180 -25.63 -13.91 11.45
CA VAL A 180 -24.87 -12.65 11.33
C VAL A 180 -25.71 -11.42 11.71
N PHE A 181 -27.03 -11.58 11.69
CA PHE A 181 -28.00 -10.58 12.08
C PHE A 181 -28.92 -11.22 13.12
N ALA A 182 -28.74 -10.84 14.38
CA ALA A 182 -29.73 -10.98 15.45
C ALA A 182 -29.91 -9.59 16.06
#